data_AF-A0A1X0S3T5-F1
#
_entry.id   AF-A0A1X0S3T5-F1
#
_cell.length_a   1.000
_cell.length_b   1.000
_cell.length_c   1.000
_cell.angle_alpha   90.00
_cell.angle_beta   90.00
_cell.angle_gamma   90.00
#
_symmetry.space_group_name_H-M   'P 1'
#
loop_
_entity.id
_entity.type
_entity.pdbx_description
1 polymer ?
#
loop_
_entity_poly.entity_id
_entity_poly.type
_entity_poly.pdbx_seq_one_letter_code
_entity_poly.pdbx_strand_id
1 'polypeptide(L)'
;MFDFFAVPKPKASYTLSNGATGFAKRRQTTPCIQMPYHVQVGEDAYFKRSDAIGVADGIGGWSNTAGANSALYSSQLMHYANLEMNRFEDIEDPYFFQYNTTNPVDILQRSYEQSLKEAKRLNTLGSTTACIAVLRHDELRVANIGDCGISVIRHNQYVFRSEEQQHAFNFPYQLGILSKDQPKDAQSFTVQVEKGDIIIMATDGLYDNLFDKDILDIVRKHVQEHTIPATKDRPARICNLQPQMLSDVLANKAKEVSETRYRIETPFQRRAMKEGFLMEGGKQDDISVIVAIVKDCEDSPDRRL
;
A
#
# COMPACT_ATOMS: atom_id res chain seq x y z
N MET A 1 30.73 -36.05 -2.01
CA MET A 1 29.95 -36.27 -3.24
C MET A 1 28.94 -35.14 -3.29
N PHE A 2 29.26 -34.04 -3.95
CA PHE A 2 28.33 -32.93 -4.15
C PHE A 2 27.31 -33.39 -5.20
N ASP A 3 26.04 -33.37 -4.84
CA ASP A 3 24.96 -33.80 -5.72
C ASP A 3 24.73 -32.71 -6.78
N PHE A 4 25.45 -32.82 -7.90
CA PHE A 4 25.36 -31.93 -9.07
C PHE A 4 23.99 -32.02 -9.78
N PHE A 5 23.11 -32.94 -9.36
CA PHE A 5 21.77 -33.14 -9.91
C PHE A 5 20.65 -32.74 -8.94
N ALA A 6 20.96 -32.03 -7.85
CA ALA A 6 19.93 -31.37 -7.05
C ALA A 6 19.29 -30.28 -7.92
N VAL A 7 18.25 -30.66 -8.68
CA VAL A 7 17.34 -29.72 -9.32
C VAL A 7 16.88 -28.79 -8.20
N PRO A 8 17.23 -27.49 -8.23
CA PRO A 8 16.75 -26.58 -7.20
C PRO A 8 15.24 -26.67 -7.21
N LYS A 9 14.64 -26.94 -6.04
CA LYS A 9 13.17 -26.96 -5.92
C LYS A 9 12.66 -25.68 -6.59
N PRO A 10 11.69 -25.79 -7.52
CA PRO A 10 11.13 -24.59 -8.15
C PRO A 10 10.67 -23.65 -7.03
N LYS A 11 11.12 -22.40 -7.08
CA LYS A 11 10.70 -21.39 -6.11
C LYS A 11 9.18 -21.30 -6.13
N ALA A 12 8.56 -21.27 -4.95
CA ALA A 12 7.12 -21.07 -4.88
C ALA A 12 6.78 -19.73 -5.57
N SER A 13 5.82 -19.75 -6.48
CA SER A 13 5.37 -18.55 -7.17
C SER A 13 3.97 -18.20 -6.68
N TYR A 14 3.82 -16.96 -6.21
CA TYR A 14 2.58 -16.49 -5.64
C TYR A 14 1.95 -15.36 -6.44
N THR A 15 0.67 -15.14 -6.19
CA THR A 15 -0.13 -14.04 -6.71
C THR A 15 -0.92 -13.38 -5.59
N LEU A 16 -1.28 -12.12 -5.79
CA LEU A 16 -2.04 -11.30 -4.86
C LEU A 16 -3.51 -11.31 -5.27
N SER A 17 -4.36 -11.92 -4.43
CA SER A 17 -5.80 -11.70 -4.50
C SER A 17 -6.15 -10.50 -3.62
N ASN A 18 -6.64 -9.41 -4.21
CA ASN A 18 -6.71 -8.13 -3.52
C ASN A 18 -8.11 -7.47 -3.55
N GLY A 19 -8.38 -6.72 -2.49
CA GLY A 19 -9.55 -5.87 -2.27
C GLY A 19 -9.09 -4.49 -1.84
N ALA A 20 -9.87 -3.45 -2.14
CA ALA A 20 -9.56 -2.12 -1.66
C ALA A 20 -10.80 -1.28 -1.40
N THR A 21 -10.68 -0.40 -0.43
CA THR A 21 -11.76 0.47 0.01
C THR A 21 -11.18 1.84 0.34
N GLY A 22 -11.86 2.89 -0.09
CA GLY A 22 -11.40 4.25 0.12
C GLY A 22 -12.52 5.21 0.52
N PHE A 23 -12.20 6.19 1.36
CA PHE A 23 -13.08 7.28 1.75
C PHE A 23 -12.35 8.62 1.69
N ALA A 24 -12.88 9.55 0.90
CA ALA A 24 -12.34 10.90 0.88
C ALA A 24 -12.75 11.69 2.13
N LYS A 25 -11.87 12.53 2.66
CA LYS A 25 -12.19 13.45 3.75
C LYS A 25 -13.24 14.46 3.28
N ARG A 26 -14.28 14.64 4.10
CA ARG A 26 -15.43 15.49 3.76
C ARG A 26 -15.02 16.98 3.73
N ARG A 27 -14.60 17.47 2.57
CA ARG A 27 -14.75 18.85 2.05
C ARG A 27 -14.09 18.93 0.67
N GLN A 28 -14.87 19.36 -0.31
CA GLN A 28 -14.54 19.55 -1.74
C GLN A 28 -14.66 18.28 -2.60
N THR A 29 -15.40 18.44 -3.70
CA THR A 29 -15.31 17.54 -4.85
C THR A 29 -13.95 17.77 -5.49
N THR A 30 -12.92 17.05 -5.05
CA THR A 30 -11.67 16.99 -5.80
C THR A 30 -12.02 16.51 -7.21
N PRO A 31 -11.67 17.26 -8.27
CA PRO A 31 -11.97 16.83 -9.63
C PRO A 31 -11.40 15.43 -9.87
N CYS A 32 -12.23 14.55 -10.44
CA CYS A 32 -11.80 13.22 -10.81
C CYS A 32 -10.76 13.34 -11.93
N ILE A 33 -9.57 12.79 -11.69
CA ILE A 33 -8.48 12.79 -12.65
C ILE A 33 -8.65 11.58 -13.56
N GLN A 34 -8.91 11.83 -14.85
CA GLN A 34 -9.16 10.77 -15.82
C GLN A 34 -7.84 10.15 -16.31
N MET A 35 -7.36 9.11 -15.62
CA MET A 35 -6.26 8.26 -16.08
C MET A 35 -6.58 6.78 -15.80
N PRO A 36 -6.28 5.84 -16.71
CA PRO A 36 -6.85 4.49 -16.69
C PRO A 36 -6.25 3.52 -15.65
N TYR A 37 -5.08 3.82 -15.06
CA TYR A 37 -4.30 2.85 -14.27
C TYR A 37 -4.23 3.14 -12.77
N HIS A 38 -5.13 3.97 -12.24
CA HIS A 38 -5.22 4.27 -10.81
C HIS A 38 -6.68 4.44 -10.37
N VAL A 39 -6.91 4.40 -9.06
CA VAL A 39 -8.17 4.82 -8.43
C VAL A 39 -7.86 5.99 -7.51
N GLN A 40 -8.62 7.06 -7.62
CA GLN A 40 -8.51 8.26 -6.78
C GLN A 40 -9.52 8.21 -5.63
N VAL A 41 -9.09 8.65 -4.44
CA VAL A 41 -9.91 8.75 -3.24
C VAL A 41 -9.59 10.09 -2.55
N GLY A 42 -10.28 11.16 -2.93
CA GLY A 42 -9.93 12.49 -2.41
C GLY A 42 -8.57 12.94 -2.93
N GLU A 43 -7.62 13.17 -2.03
CA GLU A 43 -6.20 13.42 -2.35
C GLU A 43 -5.35 12.15 -2.35
N ASP A 44 -5.89 11.01 -1.90
CA ASP A 44 -5.23 9.71 -2.04
C ASP A 44 -5.39 9.13 -3.46
N ALA A 45 -4.48 8.23 -3.81
CA ALA A 45 -4.62 7.35 -4.96
C ALA A 45 -4.03 5.96 -4.69
N TYR A 46 -4.51 4.97 -5.42
CA TYR A 46 -3.97 3.63 -5.36
C TYR A 46 -4.06 2.88 -6.69
N PHE A 47 -3.29 1.80 -6.81
CA PHE A 47 -3.45 0.80 -7.87
C PHE A 47 -3.33 -0.62 -7.31
N LYS A 48 -3.90 -1.59 -8.04
CA LYS A 48 -3.82 -3.01 -7.68
C LYS A 48 -3.57 -3.87 -8.90
N ARG A 49 -2.71 -4.86 -8.75
CA ARG A 49 -2.40 -5.92 -9.70
C ARG A 49 -2.29 -7.25 -8.95
N SER A 50 -2.27 -8.35 -9.68
CA SER A 50 -1.95 -9.68 -9.15
C SER A 50 -0.50 -9.79 -8.65
N ASP A 51 0.41 -8.92 -9.09
CA ASP A 51 1.83 -8.99 -8.78
C ASP A 51 2.40 -7.71 -8.14
N ALA A 52 1.59 -6.66 -7.97
CA ALA A 52 1.98 -5.43 -7.30
C ALA A 52 0.77 -4.64 -6.80
N ILE A 53 0.99 -3.85 -5.75
CA ILE A 53 0.02 -2.92 -5.18
C ILE A 53 0.73 -1.63 -4.82
N GLY A 54 0.02 -0.50 -4.85
CA GLY A 54 0.59 0.77 -4.42
C GLY A 54 -0.47 1.73 -3.92
N VAL A 55 -0.10 2.55 -2.93
CA VAL A 55 -0.88 3.66 -2.39
C VAL A 55 -0.03 4.93 -2.37
N ALA A 56 -0.67 6.08 -2.47
CA ALA A 56 -0.07 7.38 -2.37
C ALA A 56 -1.05 8.35 -1.69
N ASP A 57 -0.52 9.17 -0.78
CA ASP A 57 -1.29 10.18 -0.05
C ASP A 57 -0.83 11.58 -0.48
N GLY A 58 -1.74 12.33 -1.11
CA GLY A 58 -1.49 13.70 -1.53
C GLY A 58 -1.46 14.66 -0.33
N ILE A 59 -0.34 15.35 -0.15
CA ILE A 59 -0.12 16.21 1.03
C ILE A 59 -1.11 17.37 1.10
N GLY A 60 -1.99 17.38 2.10
CA GLY A 60 -3.02 18.43 2.27
C GLY A 60 -2.50 19.83 2.63
N GLY A 61 -1.22 19.96 3.00
CA GLY A 61 -0.56 21.25 3.29
C GLY A 61 -0.56 22.24 2.11
N TRP A 62 -0.80 21.74 0.89
CA TRP A 62 -0.89 22.56 -0.33
C TRP A 62 -2.24 23.24 -0.54
N SER A 63 -3.27 22.89 0.24
CA SER A 63 -4.68 23.31 0.03
C SER A 63 -4.90 24.82 -0.13
N ASN A 64 -4.06 25.68 0.45
CA ASN A 64 -4.15 27.15 0.34
C ASN A 64 -3.18 27.76 -0.68
N THR A 65 -2.47 26.94 -1.46
CA THR A 65 -1.51 27.39 -2.47
C THR A 65 -2.17 27.45 -3.84
N ALA A 66 -2.17 28.64 -4.46
CA ALA A 66 -2.73 28.80 -5.80
C ALA A 66 -2.01 27.92 -6.82
N GLY A 67 -2.78 27.16 -7.61
CA GLY A 67 -2.23 26.23 -8.61
C GLY A 67 -1.70 24.92 -8.04
N ALA A 68 -1.92 24.64 -6.75
CA ALA A 68 -1.56 23.34 -6.17
C ALA A 68 -2.69 22.31 -6.30
N ASN A 69 -2.32 21.05 -6.51
CA ASN A 69 -3.24 19.93 -6.62
C ASN A 69 -2.52 18.63 -6.21
N SER A 70 -2.56 18.30 -4.91
CA SER A 70 -1.91 17.10 -4.37
C SER A 70 -2.56 15.80 -4.87
N ALA A 71 -3.87 15.81 -5.11
CA ALA A 71 -4.56 14.68 -5.73
C ALA A 71 -4.02 14.35 -7.12
N LEU A 72 -3.62 15.37 -7.90
CA LEU A 72 -2.98 15.13 -9.19
C LEU A 72 -1.67 14.39 -9.05
N TYR A 73 -0.85 14.75 -8.05
CA TYR A 73 0.43 14.10 -7.81
C TYR A 73 0.29 12.65 -7.38
N SER A 74 -0.55 12.36 -6.39
CA SER A 74 -0.80 10.99 -5.92
C SER A 74 -1.36 10.13 -7.06
N SER A 75 -2.37 10.64 -7.79
CA SER A 75 -2.96 9.97 -8.95
C SER A 75 -1.96 9.69 -10.07
N GLN A 76 -1.14 10.67 -10.45
CA GLN A 76 -0.13 10.51 -11.50
C GLN A 76 0.93 9.50 -11.09
N LEU A 77 1.40 9.56 -9.85
CA LEU A 77 2.43 8.66 -9.37
C LEU A 77 1.94 7.21 -9.39
N MET A 78 0.72 6.94 -8.91
CA MET A 78 0.14 5.60 -8.95
C MET A 78 -0.20 5.13 -10.37
N HIS A 79 -0.69 6.03 -11.23
CA HIS A 79 -0.92 5.73 -12.64
C HIS A 79 0.36 5.31 -13.36
N TYR A 80 1.42 6.11 -13.23
CA TYR A 80 2.70 5.83 -13.90
C TYR A 80 3.43 4.65 -13.26
N ALA A 81 3.29 4.40 -11.96
CA ALA A 81 3.82 3.20 -11.32
C ALA A 81 3.16 1.94 -11.88
N ASN A 82 1.84 1.91 -12.00
CA ASN A 82 1.12 0.78 -12.60
C ASN A 82 1.43 0.64 -14.11
N LEU A 83 1.55 1.75 -14.84
CA LEU A 83 1.95 1.73 -16.24
C LEU A 83 3.36 1.16 -16.42
N GLU A 84 4.31 1.52 -15.56
CA GLU A 84 5.68 1.00 -15.59
C GLU A 84 5.70 -0.52 -15.33
N MET A 85 4.79 -1.04 -14.51
CA MET A 85 4.66 -2.48 -14.27
C MET A 85 4.26 -3.27 -15.53
N ASN A 86 3.51 -2.67 -16.47
CA ASN A 86 3.11 -3.34 -17.72
C ASN A 86 4.32 -3.74 -18.59
N ARG A 87 5.45 -3.04 -18.46
CA ARG A 87 6.68 -3.32 -19.22
C ARG A 87 7.31 -4.66 -18.88
N PHE A 88 7.00 -5.22 -17.70
CA PHE A 88 7.48 -6.54 -17.30
C PHE A 88 6.56 -7.67 -17.79
N GLU A 89 5.45 -7.34 -18.46
CA GLU A 89 4.50 -8.28 -19.08
C GLU A 89 4.56 -8.24 -20.62
N ASP A 90 5.11 -7.18 -21.21
CA ASP A 90 5.26 -7.01 -22.65
C ASP A 90 6.56 -7.68 -23.14
N ILE A 91 6.46 -8.75 -23.92
CA ILE A 91 7.59 -9.51 -24.44
C ILE A 91 8.53 -8.70 -25.35
N GLU A 92 8.03 -7.61 -25.95
CA GLU A 92 8.81 -6.73 -26.81
C GLU A 92 9.59 -5.66 -26.01
N ASP A 93 9.26 -5.45 -24.73
CA ASP A 93 9.97 -4.50 -23.88
C ASP A 93 11.22 -5.17 -23.23
N PRO A 94 12.40 -4.52 -23.25
CA PRO A 94 13.61 -5.06 -22.61
C PRO A 94 13.47 -5.41 -21.11
N TYR A 95 12.53 -4.80 -20.39
CA TYR A 95 12.27 -5.10 -18.97
C TYR A 95 11.54 -6.43 -18.75
N PHE A 96 10.95 -7.03 -19.79
CA PHE A 96 10.37 -8.38 -19.71
C PHE A 96 11.36 -9.40 -19.13
N PHE A 97 12.60 -9.39 -19.61
CA PHE A 97 13.66 -10.28 -19.15
C PHE A 97 14.20 -9.92 -17.75
N GLN A 98 13.83 -8.77 -17.21
CA GLN A 98 14.21 -8.29 -15.88
C GLN A 98 13.09 -8.47 -14.85
N TYR A 99 12.02 -9.21 -15.18
CA TYR A 99 10.89 -9.46 -14.28
C TYR A 99 11.34 -9.94 -12.89
N ASN A 100 12.27 -10.90 -12.82
CA ASN A 100 12.71 -11.47 -11.54
C ASN A 100 13.55 -10.50 -10.70
N THR A 101 14.17 -9.50 -11.33
CA THR A 101 15.06 -8.52 -10.68
C THR A 101 14.39 -7.16 -10.47
N THR A 102 13.08 -7.03 -10.71
CA THR A 102 12.34 -5.79 -10.50
C THR A 102 12.57 -5.23 -9.09
N ASN A 103 13.02 -3.98 -9.01
CA ASN A 103 13.18 -3.22 -7.78
C ASN A 103 12.09 -2.14 -7.69
N PRO A 104 11.25 -2.11 -6.64
CA PRO A 104 10.20 -1.12 -6.49
C PRO A 104 10.71 0.33 -6.40
N VAL A 105 11.97 0.55 -5.98
CA VAL A 105 12.58 1.90 -5.98
C VAL A 105 12.75 2.41 -7.41
N ASP A 106 13.08 1.54 -8.37
CA ASP A 106 13.19 1.94 -9.79
C ASP A 106 11.83 2.28 -10.39
N ILE A 107 10.78 1.56 -9.98
CA ILE A 107 9.39 1.84 -10.36
C ILE A 107 8.96 3.20 -9.80
N LEU A 108 9.26 3.46 -8.52
CA LEU A 108 9.01 4.75 -7.88
C LEU A 108 9.78 5.87 -8.57
N GLN A 109 11.04 5.65 -8.92
CA GLN A 109 11.88 6.63 -9.61
C GLN A 109 11.29 7.02 -10.99
N ARG A 110 10.96 6.03 -11.83
CA ARG A 110 10.42 6.29 -13.18
C ARG A 110 9.04 6.93 -13.13
N SER A 111 8.18 6.47 -12.23
CA SER A 111 6.85 7.08 -12.04
C SER A 111 6.94 8.51 -11.52
N TYR A 112 7.88 8.80 -10.60
CA TYR A 112 8.15 10.15 -10.14
C TYR A 112 8.64 11.07 -11.26
N GLU A 113 9.59 10.61 -12.09
CA GLU A 113 10.10 11.39 -13.22
C GLU A 113 9.02 11.75 -14.24
N GLN A 114 8.10 10.82 -14.55
CA GLN A 114 6.98 11.09 -15.44
C GLN A 114 5.98 12.07 -14.80
N SER A 115 5.66 11.86 -13.52
CA SER A 115 4.79 12.77 -12.76
C SER A 115 5.36 14.19 -12.72
N LEU A 116 6.68 14.34 -12.51
CA LEU A 116 7.35 15.65 -12.54
C LEU A 116 7.29 16.32 -13.90
N LYS A 117 7.47 15.57 -15.00
CA LYS A 117 7.37 16.13 -16.37
C LYS A 117 5.98 16.69 -16.60
N GLU A 118 4.95 15.94 -16.22
CA GLU A 118 3.57 16.33 -16.40
C GLU A 118 3.18 17.51 -15.49
N ALA A 119 3.57 17.48 -14.21
CA ALA A 119 3.32 18.58 -13.29
C ALA A 119 4.00 19.88 -13.75
N LYS A 120 5.22 19.81 -14.30
CA LYS A 120 5.89 20.99 -14.92
C LYS A 120 5.14 21.49 -16.14
N ARG A 121 4.67 20.59 -17.00
CA ARG A 121 3.88 20.94 -18.20
C ARG A 121 2.57 21.65 -17.83
N LEU A 122 1.93 21.21 -16.75
CA LEU A 122 0.68 21.77 -16.24
C LEU A 122 0.88 22.94 -15.27
N ASN A 123 2.13 23.30 -14.95
CA ASN A 123 2.48 24.29 -13.94
C ASN A 123 1.72 24.08 -12.60
N THR A 124 1.62 22.82 -12.18
CA THR A 124 0.89 22.41 -10.97
C THR A 124 1.85 22.16 -9.83
N LEU A 125 1.54 22.67 -8.65
CA LEU A 125 2.29 22.42 -7.42
C LEU A 125 1.65 21.30 -6.60
N GLY A 126 2.41 20.68 -5.71
CA GLY A 126 1.93 19.58 -4.89
C GLY A 126 3.05 18.62 -4.51
N SER A 127 2.70 17.70 -3.63
CA SER A 127 3.53 16.57 -3.25
C SER A 127 2.67 15.42 -2.77
N THR A 128 3.28 14.24 -2.71
CA THR A 128 2.62 13.01 -2.28
C THR A 128 3.61 12.11 -1.55
N THR A 129 3.13 11.34 -0.58
CA THR A 129 3.84 10.14 -0.10
C THR A 129 3.60 8.99 -1.10
N ALA A 130 4.31 7.87 -0.94
CA ALA A 130 4.04 6.67 -1.73
C ALA A 130 4.57 5.40 -1.06
N CYS A 131 3.78 4.33 -1.13
CA CYS A 131 4.22 2.97 -0.83
C CYS A 131 3.90 2.06 -2.02
N ILE A 132 4.92 1.42 -2.58
CA ILE A 132 4.78 0.47 -3.70
C ILE A 132 5.34 -0.88 -3.27
N ALA A 133 4.58 -1.94 -3.47
CA ALA A 133 5.01 -3.31 -3.22
C ALA A 133 4.87 -4.15 -4.48
N VAL A 134 5.92 -4.91 -4.79
CA VAL A 134 6.04 -5.80 -5.95
C VAL A 134 6.33 -7.21 -5.46
N LEU A 135 5.51 -8.17 -5.87
CA LEU A 135 5.66 -9.58 -5.57
C LEU A 135 6.45 -10.28 -6.69
N ARG A 136 7.53 -10.95 -6.33
CA ARG A 136 8.30 -11.83 -7.23
C ARG A 136 8.56 -13.15 -6.53
N HIS A 137 7.95 -14.21 -7.03
CA HIS A 137 7.97 -15.54 -6.40
C HIS A 137 7.43 -15.47 -4.96
N ASP A 138 8.30 -15.68 -3.98
CA ASP A 138 8.08 -15.63 -2.54
C ASP A 138 8.56 -14.32 -1.90
N GLU A 139 9.03 -13.35 -2.69
CA GLU A 139 9.54 -12.07 -2.19
C GLU A 139 8.56 -10.92 -2.45
N LEU A 140 8.05 -10.32 -1.38
CA LEU A 140 7.37 -9.02 -1.42
C LEU A 140 8.41 -7.91 -1.22
N ARG A 141 8.75 -7.23 -2.30
CA ARG A 141 9.70 -6.12 -2.32
C ARG A 141 8.95 -4.80 -2.21
N VAL A 142 9.36 -3.93 -1.29
CA VAL A 142 8.66 -2.68 -0.97
C VAL A 142 9.60 -1.49 -1.15
N ALA A 143 9.06 -0.39 -1.67
CA ALA A 143 9.62 0.95 -1.55
C ALA A 143 8.57 1.86 -0.88
N ASN A 144 8.92 2.49 0.23
CA ASN A 144 8.05 3.41 0.97
C ASN A 144 8.73 4.76 1.19
N ILE A 145 8.09 5.84 0.80
CA ILE A 145 8.50 7.22 1.06
C ILE A 145 7.35 7.94 1.77
N GLY A 146 7.59 8.38 3.00
CA GLY A 146 6.57 9.02 3.85
C GLY A 146 5.94 8.07 4.86
N ASP A 147 4.68 8.35 5.22
CA ASP A 147 3.92 7.69 6.30
C ASP A 147 2.73 6.86 5.81
N CYS A 148 2.64 6.60 4.50
CA CYS A 148 1.98 5.38 4.04
C CYS A 148 2.61 4.16 4.75
N GLY A 149 1.83 3.09 4.90
CA GLY A 149 2.29 1.91 5.62
C GLY A 149 1.89 0.60 4.98
N ILE A 150 2.74 -0.40 5.15
CA ILE A 150 2.48 -1.78 4.77
C ILE A 150 2.79 -2.74 5.92
N SER A 151 1.98 -3.77 6.05
CA SER A 151 2.18 -4.85 7.01
C SER A 151 1.86 -6.20 6.40
N VAL A 152 2.51 -7.24 6.92
CA VAL A 152 2.26 -8.64 6.58
C VAL A 152 1.87 -9.37 7.86
N ILE A 153 0.71 -10.03 7.81
CA ILE A 153 0.13 -10.78 8.92
C ILE A 153 0.10 -12.26 8.54
N ARG A 154 0.74 -13.09 9.36
CA ARG A 154 0.78 -14.54 9.23
C ARG A 154 0.27 -15.16 10.53
N HIS A 155 -0.61 -16.15 10.45
CA HIS A 155 -1.16 -16.84 11.62
C HIS A 155 -1.70 -15.89 12.71
N ASN A 156 -2.40 -14.82 12.31
CA ASN A 156 -2.95 -13.77 13.19
C ASN A 156 -1.90 -13.00 14.02
N GLN A 157 -0.67 -12.87 13.50
CA GLN A 157 0.42 -12.08 14.07
C GLN A 157 1.12 -11.27 12.99
N TYR A 158 1.64 -10.10 13.33
CA TYR A 158 2.51 -9.34 12.42
C TYR A 158 3.84 -10.07 12.24
N VAL A 159 4.19 -10.39 11.00
CA VAL A 159 5.56 -10.80 10.62
C VAL A 159 6.36 -9.62 10.10
N PHE A 160 5.68 -8.59 9.60
CA PHE A 160 6.27 -7.34 9.17
C PHE A 160 5.27 -6.19 9.37
N ARG A 161 5.78 -5.02 9.77
CA ARG A 161 5.08 -3.74 9.82
C ARG A 161 6.11 -2.66 9.51
N SER A 162 5.88 -1.87 8.47
CA SER A 162 6.76 -0.74 8.17
C SER A 162 6.67 0.33 9.25
N GLU A 163 7.78 1.01 9.52
CA GLU A 163 7.80 2.24 10.30
C GLU A 163 7.50 3.43 9.39
N GLU A 164 6.92 4.50 9.94
CA GLU A 164 6.65 5.74 9.21
C GLU A 164 7.94 6.51 8.97
N GLN A 165 8.08 7.10 7.79
CA GLN A 165 9.23 7.93 7.43
C GLN A 165 8.84 9.42 7.48
N GLN A 166 9.26 10.11 8.54
CA GLN A 166 8.93 11.52 8.76
C GLN A 166 10.16 12.35 9.12
N HIS A 167 10.19 13.61 8.69
CA HIS A 167 11.22 14.59 9.09
C HIS A 167 10.93 15.14 10.50
N ALA A 168 9.65 15.29 10.82
CA ALA A 168 9.12 15.68 12.11
C ALA A 168 7.68 15.14 12.26
N PHE A 169 7.10 15.22 13.45
CA PHE A 169 5.72 14.78 13.67
C PHE A 169 4.75 15.39 12.65
N ASN A 170 4.00 14.52 11.96
CA ASN A 170 3.04 14.90 10.92
C ASN A 170 3.66 15.71 9.75
N PHE A 171 4.96 15.52 9.50
CA PHE A 171 5.67 16.08 8.36
C PHE A 171 6.46 14.96 7.65
N PRO A 172 5.78 14.17 6.78
CA PRO A 172 6.38 13.03 6.12
C PRO A 172 7.38 13.41 5.04
N TYR A 173 8.27 12.45 4.77
CA TYR A 173 9.02 12.44 3.51
C TYR A 173 8.03 12.39 2.35
N GLN A 174 8.29 13.16 1.30
CA GLN A 174 7.29 13.36 0.24
C GLN A 174 7.94 13.69 -1.10
N LEU A 175 7.33 13.23 -2.19
CA LEU A 175 7.79 13.48 -3.54
C LEU A 175 6.97 14.61 -4.19
N GLY A 176 7.62 15.60 -4.78
CA GLY A 176 6.97 16.73 -5.45
C GLY A 176 7.97 17.62 -6.18
N ILE A 177 7.48 18.67 -6.88
CA ILE A 177 8.36 19.61 -7.63
C ILE A 177 9.30 20.38 -6.71
N LEU A 178 8.83 20.77 -5.52
CA LEU A 178 9.59 21.57 -4.55
C LEU A 178 10.12 20.75 -3.37
N SER A 179 9.91 19.43 -3.38
CA SER A 179 10.46 18.56 -2.35
C SER A 179 11.97 18.38 -2.54
N LYS A 180 12.68 18.25 -1.43
CA LYS A 180 14.09 17.85 -1.42
C LYS A 180 14.26 16.34 -1.45
N ASP A 181 13.24 15.60 -1.02
CA ASP A 181 13.25 14.16 -0.97
C ASP A 181 13.16 13.58 -2.39
N GLN A 182 13.81 12.45 -2.57
CA GLN A 182 13.91 11.75 -3.84
C GLN A 182 13.50 10.28 -3.67
N PRO A 183 13.11 9.58 -4.74
CA PRO A 183 12.75 8.16 -4.68
C PRO A 183 13.86 7.28 -4.07
N LYS A 184 15.13 7.64 -4.24
CA LYS A 184 16.28 6.96 -3.61
C LYS A 184 16.31 7.07 -2.08
N ASP A 185 15.59 8.04 -1.50
CA ASP A 185 15.49 8.24 -0.06
C ASP A 185 14.37 7.36 0.55
N ALA A 186 13.62 6.63 -0.29
CA ALA A 186 12.61 5.69 0.16
C ALA A 186 13.24 4.55 0.98
N GLN A 187 12.54 4.12 2.02
CA GLN A 187 12.86 2.89 2.70
C GLN A 187 12.58 1.69 1.78
N SER A 188 13.51 0.74 1.74
CA SER A 188 13.35 -0.48 0.95
C SER A 188 13.34 -1.71 1.85
N PHE A 189 12.36 -2.58 1.62
CA PHE A 189 12.19 -3.81 2.38
C PHE A 189 12.01 -4.99 1.42
N THR A 190 12.47 -6.17 1.83
CA THR A 190 12.13 -7.44 1.17
C THR A 190 11.62 -8.38 2.23
N VAL A 191 10.37 -8.80 2.09
CA VAL A 191 9.68 -9.67 3.04
C VAL A 191 9.39 -11.00 2.37
N GLN A 192 9.82 -12.10 2.97
CA GLN A 192 9.49 -13.44 2.52
C GLN A 192 8.04 -13.75 2.88
N VAL A 193 7.21 -14.00 1.87
CA VAL A 193 5.78 -14.28 2.02
C VAL A 193 5.46 -15.75 1.85
N GLU A 194 4.41 -16.19 2.53
CA GLU A 194 3.88 -17.54 2.45
C GLU A 194 2.42 -17.50 1.97
N LYS A 195 1.96 -18.60 1.38
CA LYS A 195 0.55 -18.77 1.04
C LYS A 195 -0.34 -18.51 2.27
N GLY A 196 -1.34 -17.66 2.09
CA GLY A 196 -2.29 -17.30 3.15
C GLY A 196 -1.88 -16.09 3.97
N ASP A 197 -0.68 -15.53 3.75
CA ASP A 197 -0.31 -14.24 4.33
C ASP A 197 -1.30 -13.15 3.90
N ILE A 198 -1.64 -12.28 4.85
CA ILE A 198 -2.51 -11.13 4.65
C ILE A 198 -1.63 -9.89 4.66
N ILE A 199 -1.57 -9.20 3.53
CA ILE A 199 -0.86 -7.95 3.34
C ILE A 199 -1.88 -6.82 3.47
N ILE A 200 -1.60 -5.85 4.35
CA ILE A 200 -2.39 -4.62 4.45
C ILE A 200 -1.47 -3.47 4.05
N MET A 201 -1.86 -2.72 3.02
CA MET A 201 -1.20 -1.50 2.59
C MET A 201 -2.22 -0.36 2.66
N ALA A 202 -1.86 0.75 3.30
CA ALA A 202 -2.79 1.85 3.48
C ALA A 202 -2.06 3.20 3.61
N THR A 203 -2.81 4.27 3.38
CA THR A 203 -2.40 5.65 3.72
C THR A 203 -2.48 5.89 5.22
N ASP A 204 -1.99 7.05 5.68
CA ASP A 204 -1.93 7.36 7.10
C ASP A 204 -3.34 7.42 7.74
N GLY A 205 -4.38 7.70 6.95
CA GLY A 205 -5.78 7.73 7.42
C GLY A 205 -6.25 6.45 8.11
N LEU A 206 -5.66 5.30 7.80
CA LEU A 206 -5.85 4.05 8.57
C LEU A 206 -5.04 4.07 9.87
N TYR A 207 -3.72 4.24 9.74
CA TYR A 207 -2.75 4.02 10.82
C TYR A 207 -2.74 5.12 11.89
N ASP A 208 -3.19 6.31 11.55
CA ASP A 208 -3.40 7.41 12.50
C ASP A 208 -4.63 7.20 13.38
N ASN A 209 -5.60 6.42 12.89
CA ASN A 209 -6.89 6.25 13.54
C ASN A 209 -7.05 4.89 14.24
N LEU A 210 -6.38 3.82 13.79
CA LEU A 210 -6.47 2.48 14.40
C LEU A 210 -5.12 2.02 14.93
N PHE A 211 -5.09 1.49 16.17
CA PHE A 211 -3.89 0.83 16.67
C PHE A 211 -3.67 -0.51 15.99
N ASP A 212 -2.41 -0.94 15.90
CA ASP A 212 -2.04 -2.25 15.36
C ASP A 212 -2.81 -3.41 16.03
N LYS A 213 -3.07 -3.32 17.34
CA LYS A 213 -3.89 -4.30 18.06
C LYS A 213 -5.32 -4.38 17.52
N ASP A 214 -5.93 -3.24 17.17
CA ASP A 214 -7.32 -3.17 16.72
C ASP A 214 -7.41 -3.70 15.28
N ILE A 215 -6.42 -3.37 14.43
CA ILE A 215 -6.26 -3.94 13.09
C ILE A 215 -6.12 -5.47 13.18
N LEU A 216 -5.23 -5.97 14.05
CA LEU A 216 -5.00 -7.40 14.21
C LEU A 216 -6.23 -8.14 14.75
N ASP A 217 -6.99 -7.53 15.64
CA ASP A 217 -8.23 -8.10 16.16
C ASP A 217 -9.33 -8.17 15.08
N ILE A 218 -9.45 -7.15 14.23
CA ILE A 218 -10.33 -7.17 13.04
C ILE A 218 -9.93 -8.31 12.10
N VAL A 219 -8.65 -8.43 11.78
CA VAL A 219 -8.14 -9.50 10.92
C VAL A 219 -8.41 -10.88 11.54
N ARG A 220 -8.12 -11.05 12.83
CA ARG A 220 -8.34 -12.31 13.54
C ARG A 220 -9.80 -12.72 13.52
N LYS A 221 -10.71 -11.78 13.80
CA LYS A 221 -12.16 -12.04 13.75
C LYS A 221 -12.58 -12.44 12.34
N HIS A 222 -12.13 -11.72 11.32
CA HIS A 222 -12.46 -12.03 9.93
C HIS A 222 -11.95 -13.41 9.50
N VAL A 223 -10.71 -13.77 9.87
CA VAL A 223 -10.14 -15.10 9.61
C VAL A 223 -10.94 -16.18 10.33
N GLN A 224 -11.31 -15.96 11.60
CA GLN A 224 -12.10 -16.93 12.39
C GLN A 224 -13.47 -17.19 11.77
N GLU A 225 -14.19 -16.16 11.33
CA GLU A 225 -15.50 -16.27 10.67
C GLU A 225 -15.43 -17.09 9.37
N HIS A 226 -14.27 -17.09 8.73
CA HIS A 226 -14.01 -17.83 7.48
C HIS A 226 -13.21 -19.11 7.71
N THR A 227 -12.99 -19.54 8.96
CA THR A 227 -12.27 -20.78 9.27
C THR A 227 -13.25 -21.89 9.58
N ILE A 228 -13.16 -22.99 8.83
CA ILE A 228 -13.82 -24.24 9.21
C ILE A 228 -13.00 -24.89 10.33
N PRO A 229 -13.60 -25.14 11.52
CA PRO A 229 -12.90 -25.75 12.64
C PRO A 229 -12.35 -27.14 12.28
N ALA A 230 -11.28 -27.55 12.98
CA ALA A 230 -10.76 -28.90 12.87
C ALA A 230 -11.80 -29.93 13.35
N THR A 231 -11.85 -31.06 12.67
CA THR A 231 -12.57 -32.26 13.12
C THR A 231 -11.57 -33.38 13.39
N LYS A 232 -12.02 -34.52 13.95
CA LYS A 232 -11.14 -35.68 14.22
C LYS A 232 -10.37 -36.14 12.98
N ASP A 233 -10.94 -35.95 11.79
CA ASP A 233 -10.40 -36.46 10.53
C ASP A 233 -9.79 -35.36 9.64
N ARG A 234 -9.91 -34.07 10.01
CA ARG A 234 -9.50 -32.95 9.16
C ARG A 234 -8.96 -31.76 9.97
N PRO A 235 -7.80 -31.19 9.61
CA PRO A 235 -7.31 -29.97 10.25
C PRO A 235 -8.22 -28.77 9.93
N ALA A 236 -8.13 -27.73 10.76
CA ALA A 236 -8.81 -26.47 10.49
C ALA A 236 -8.33 -25.88 9.16
N ARG A 237 -9.23 -25.26 8.41
CA ARG A 237 -8.89 -24.66 7.13
C ARG A 237 -9.66 -23.37 6.91
N ILE A 238 -8.96 -22.36 6.39
CA ILE A 238 -9.56 -21.09 6.00
C ILE A 238 -10.26 -21.31 4.65
N CYS A 239 -11.53 -20.93 4.57
CA CYS A 239 -12.35 -21.05 3.37
C CYS A 239 -12.77 -19.66 2.89
N ASN A 240 -12.38 -19.33 1.66
CA ASN A 240 -12.85 -18.15 0.94
C ASN A 240 -12.64 -16.83 1.71
N LEU A 241 -11.43 -16.57 2.20
CA LEU A 241 -11.08 -15.28 2.77
C LEU A 241 -11.22 -14.20 1.67
N GLN A 242 -12.14 -13.27 1.86
CA GLN A 242 -12.45 -12.24 0.86
C GLN A 242 -11.69 -10.95 1.19
N PRO A 243 -10.65 -10.59 0.42
CA PRO A 243 -9.83 -9.41 0.74
C PRO A 243 -10.63 -8.12 0.68
N GLN A 244 -11.66 -8.04 -0.18
CA GLN A 244 -12.55 -6.88 -0.28
C GLN A 244 -13.37 -6.65 0.99
N MET A 245 -13.95 -7.70 1.58
CA MET A 245 -14.70 -7.55 2.82
C MET A 245 -13.79 -7.08 3.95
N LEU A 246 -12.55 -7.59 4.02
CA LEU A 246 -11.59 -7.16 5.04
C LEU A 246 -11.15 -5.70 4.84
N SER A 247 -10.90 -5.25 3.60
CA SER A 247 -10.61 -3.85 3.32
C SER A 247 -11.79 -2.95 3.69
N ASP A 248 -13.02 -3.39 3.42
CA ASP A 248 -14.23 -2.65 3.78
C ASP A 248 -14.34 -2.47 5.30
N VAL A 249 -14.16 -3.55 6.07
CA VAL A 249 -14.25 -3.48 7.54
C VAL A 249 -13.17 -2.58 8.13
N LEU A 250 -11.92 -2.69 7.65
CA LEU A 250 -10.80 -1.86 8.11
C LEU A 250 -11.04 -0.38 7.80
N ALA A 251 -11.36 -0.06 6.55
CA ALA A 251 -11.57 1.33 6.12
C ALA A 251 -12.79 1.95 6.80
N ASN A 252 -13.91 1.21 6.96
CA ASN A 252 -15.07 1.72 7.68
C ASN A 252 -14.77 1.97 9.15
N LYS A 253 -14.00 1.10 9.80
CA LYS A 253 -13.61 1.31 11.20
C LYS A 253 -12.70 2.52 11.35
N ALA A 254 -11.72 2.68 10.46
CA ALA A 254 -10.85 3.86 10.42
C ALA A 254 -11.66 5.14 10.23
N LYS A 255 -12.64 5.13 9.31
CA LYS A 255 -13.54 6.26 9.06
C LYS A 255 -14.40 6.61 10.28
N GLU A 256 -14.98 5.62 10.95
CA GLU A 256 -15.76 5.83 12.17
C GLU A 256 -14.91 6.53 13.24
N VAL A 257 -13.67 6.05 13.42
CA VAL A 257 -12.74 6.62 14.41
C VAL A 257 -12.27 8.02 14.00
N SER A 258 -11.96 8.25 12.72
CA SER A 258 -11.51 9.54 12.20
C SER A 258 -12.58 10.64 12.35
N GLU A 259 -13.86 10.29 12.25
CA GLU A 259 -14.98 11.22 12.42
C GLU A 259 -15.37 11.43 13.90
N THR A 260 -14.85 10.61 14.82
CA THR A 260 -15.16 10.69 16.26
C THR A 260 -14.37 11.80 16.94
N ARG A 261 -15.07 12.83 17.43
CA ARG A 261 -14.45 14.06 17.97
C ARG A 261 -13.97 13.97 19.42
N TYR A 262 -14.52 13.06 20.22
CA TYR A 262 -14.27 12.99 21.66
C TYR A 262 -14.29 11.55 22.16
N ARG A 263 -13.66 11.32 23.32
CA ARG A 263 -13.71 10.05 24.08
C ARG A 263 -13.19 8.83 23.32
N ILE A 264 -12.32 9.06 22.35
CA ILE A 264 -11.57 8.01 21.69
C ILE A 264 -10.09 8.34 21.80
N GLU A 265 -9.28 7.29 21.90
CA GLU A 265 -7.83 7.39 21.86
C GLU A 265 -7.36 6.84 20.52
N THR A 266 -6.51 7.57 19.80
CA THR A 266 -5.96 7.16 18.50
C THR A 266 -4.44 7.19 18.52
N PRO A 267 -3.78 6.42 17.63
CA PRO A 267 -2.33 6.52 17.44
C PRO A 267 -1.85 7.96 17.21
N PHE A 268 -2.53 8.70 16.33
CA PHE A 268 -2.19 10.09 16.04
C PHE A 268 -2.31 10.98 17.26
N GLN A 269 -3.40 10.85 18.03
CA GLN A 269 -3.58 11.61 19.27
C GLN A 269 -2.48 11.34 20.30
N ARG A 270 -2.13 10.06 20.50
CA ARG A 270 -1.04 9.70 21.42
C ARG A 270 0.29 10.31 21.00
N ARG A 271 0.59 10.33 19.69
CA ARG A 271 1.81 10.95 19.16
C ARG A 271 1.77 12.47 19.32
N ALA A 272 0.66 13.11 18.94
CA ALA A 272 0.46 14.55 19.11
C ALA A 272 0.69 15.00 20.56
N MET A 273 0.14 14.28 21.54
CA MET A 273 0.32 14.59 22.97
C MET A 273 1.77 14.45 23.42
N LYS A 274 2.52 13.46 22.92
CA LYS A 274 3.96 13.31 23.23
C LYS A 274 4.79 14.47 22.71
N GLU A 275 4.40 15.03 21.58
CA GLU A 275 5.01 16.22 20.96
C GLU A 275 4.51 17.53 21.57
N GLY A 276 3.64 17.47 22.59
CA GLY A 276 3.13 18.65 23.30
C GLY A 276 1.90 19.31 22.66
N PHE A 277 1.29 18.69 21.64
CA PHE A 277 0.06 19.18 21.03
C PHE A 277 -1.17 18.59 21.74
N LEU A 278 -2.08 19.47 22.16
CA LEU A 278 -3.37 19.04 22.69
C LEU A 278 -4.32 18.72 21.54
N MET A 279 -4.64 17.45 21.39
CA MET A 279 -5.61 16.97 20.41
C MET A 279 -6.58 15.98 21.06
N GLU A 280 -7.84 16.01 20.61
CA GLU A 280 -8.88 15.08 21.03
C GLU A 280 -9.56 14.48 19.80
N GLY A 281 -9.89 13.19 19.87
CA GLY A 281 -10.59 12.50 18.79
C GLY A 281 -9.67 11.91 17.71
N GLY A 282 -10.30 11.47 16.62
CA GLY A 282 -9.61 10.97 15.44
C GLY A 282 -9.06 12.07 14.53
N LYS A 283 -8.13 11.69 13.65
CA LYS A 283 -7.59 12.54 12.60
C LYS A 283 -8.46 12.40 11.36
N GLN A 284 -9.17 13.46 10.97
CA GLN A 284 -9.92 13.47 9.72
C GLN A 284 -8.97 13.49 8.54
N ASP A 285 -8.94 12.41 7.78
CA ASP A 285 -8.11 12.31 6.58
C ASP A 285 -8.76 11.48 5.47
N ASP A 286 -8.15 11.55 4.28
CA ASP A 286 -8.42 10.59 3.22
C ASP A 286 -7.97 9.20 3.71
N ILE A 287 -8.75 8.16 3.41
CA ILE A 287 -8.48 6.80 3.88
C ILE A 287 -8.46 5.91 2.67
N SER A 288 -7.34 5.25 2.39
CA SER A 288 -7.22 4.23 1.35
C SER A 288 -6.61 2.96 1.93
N VAL A 289 -7.33 1.85 1.84
CA VAL A 289 -6.89 0.55 2.39
C VAL A 289 -6.92 -0.49 1.29
N ILE A 290 -5.77 -1.09 1.00
CA ILE A 290 -5.63 -2.30 0.18
C ILE A 290 -5.36 -3.48 1.10
N VAL A 291 -6.13 -4.55 0.92
CA VAL A 291 -5.86 -5.85 1.51
C VAL A 291 -5.52 -6.82 0.38
N ALA A 292 -4.41 -7.53 0.49
CA ALA A 292 -4.02 -8.58 -0.44
C ALA A 292 -3.75 -9.89 0.30
N ILE A 293 -4.21 -11.00 -0.25
CA ILE A 293 -3.98 -12.35 0.28
C ILE A 293 -3.06 -13.07 -0.69
N VAL A 294 -1.95 -13.61 -0.18
CA VAL A 294 -0.99 -14.38 -0.95
C VAL A 294 -1.58 -15.73 -1.30
N LYS A 295 -1.72 -16.01 -2.60
CA LYS A 295 -2.25 -17.28 -3.14
C LYS A 295 -1.19 -17.95 -4.01
N ASP A 296 -1.30 -19.26 -4.16
CA ASP A 296 -0.52 -19.99 -5.16
C ASP A 296 -0.82 -19.42 -6.55
N CYS A 297 0.20 -19.26 -7.38
CA CYS A 297 0.00 -18.96 -8.79
C CYS A 297 -0.50 -20.24 -9.48
N GLU A 298 -1.79 -20.28 -9.86
CA GLU A 298 -2.36 -21.43 -10.59
C GLU A 298 -1.72 -21.60 -11.98
N ASP A 299 -1.14 -20.53 -12.54
CA ASP A 299 -0.26 -20.54 -13.71
C ASP A 299 1.22 -20.73 -13.32
N SER A 300 1.53 -21.74 -12.50
CA SER A 300 2.89 -22.28 -12.47
C SER A 300 3.04 -23.34 -13.55
N PRO A 301 3.31 -22.90 -14.78
CA PRO A 301 4.46 -23.38 -15.49
C PRO A 301 5.41 -22.19 -15.60
N ASP A 302 6.69 -22.49 -15.49
CA ASP A 302 7.73 -21.66 -16.05
C ASP A 302 7.47 -21.48 -17.57
N ARG A 303 6.50 -20.64 -17.96
CA ARG A 303 6.22 -20.29 -19.36
C ARG A 303 7.32 -19.39 -19.94
N ARG A 304 8.39 -19.17 -19.16
CA ARG A 304 9.53 -18.30 -19.46
C ARG A 304 10.85 -19.08 -19.54
N LEU A 305 10.77 -20.40 -19.73
CA LEU A 305 11.84 -21.23 -20.31
C LEU A 305 11.62 -21.43 -21.81
#